data_AF-A0A2E0T2D8-F1
#
_entry.id   AF-A0A2E0T2D8-F1
#
_cell.length_a   1.000
_cell.length_b   1.000
_cell.length_c   1.000
_cell.angle_alpha   90.00
_cell.angle_beta   90.00
_cell.angle_gamma   90.00
#
_symmetry.space_group_name_H-M   'P 1'
#
loop_
_entity.id
_entity.type
_entity.pdbx_description
1 polymer ?
#
loop_
_entity_poly.entity_id
_entity_poly.type
_entity_poly.pdbx_seq_one_letter_code
_entity_poly.pdbx_strand_id
1 'polypeptide(L)'
;MSVPILIPHASGTNRDLEAAQAIELAGGTPTIAHVNELRSGAVRIADHAAILLPGGFSYGDALGAGGRLALELRTWFADELAAAAQASRPMLGICNGFQVLVKAGLLPGPMGEPRSVTLTENAEGRFECRWVTLQVEPSCRSGWLGAVGGTTIRCPIAHGEGRVAVSGDSTAARLEDGLVAFRYLADGARPTSDDPVAAGGAYPANPNGSVNDIAGICDDTGNIVGLMPHPEDHVLDWQRPSGPEGGSGLPLFEAFVAAAR
;
A
#
# COMPACT_ATOMS: atom_id res chain seq x y z
N MET A 1 25.78 -2.71 1.93
CA MET A 1 25.47 -1.36 2.44
C MET A 1 24.10 -1.42 3.07
N SER A 2 23.87 -0.77 4.21
CA SER A 2 22.54 -0.70 4.84
C SER A 2 21.60 0.09 3.92
N VAL A 3 20.35 -0.36 3.77
CA VAL A 3 19.30 0.32 2.98
C VAL A 3 18.32 0.93 3.97
N PRO A 4 18.48 2.21 4.38
CA PRO A 4 17.62 2.83 5.37
C PRO A 4 16.22 3.09 4.80
N ILE A 5 15.21 2.56 5.46
CA ILE A 5 13.79 2.71 5.07
C ILE A 5 13.08 3.50 6.16
N LEU A 6 12.50 4.66 5.80
CA LEU A 6 11.72 5.44 6.75
C LEU A 6 10.32 4.82 6.91
N ILE A 7 9.85 4.68 8.14
CA ILE A 7 8.49 4.30 8.49
C ILE A 7 7.86 5.45 9.29
N PRO A 8 7.26 6.46 8.63
CA PRO A 8 6.56 7.53 9.31
C PRO A 8 5.30 6.97 9.98
N HIS A 9 5.11 7.26 11.26
CA HIS A 9 3.87 6.94 11.95
C HIS A 9 3.25 8.17 12.61
N ALA A 10 1.95 8.10 12.86
CA ALA A 10 1.22 9.09 13.64
C ALA A 10 0.51 8.39 14.81
N SER A 11 0.01 9.17 15.77
CA SER A 11 -0.86 8.64 16.83
C SER A 11 -2.00 7.83 16.22
N GLY A 12 -2.12 6.54 16.57
CA GLY A 12 -3.16 5.63 16.05
C GLY A 12 -2.71 4.73 14.89
N THR A 13 -1.55 4.98 14.28
CA THR A 13 -0.85 3.97 13.48
C THR A 13 -0.54 2.74 14.35
N ASN A 14 -0.68 1.53 13.81
CA ASN A 14 -0.55 0.29 14.60
C ASN A 14 0.02 -0.91 13.82
N ARG A 15 0.61 -0.68 12.64
CA ARG A 15 1.29 -1.70 11.81
C ARG A 15 2.74 -1.36 11.50
N ASP A 16 3.28 -0.37 12.20
CA ASP A 16 4.65 0.11 12.06
C ASP A 16 5.70 -0.93 12.46
N LEU A 17 5.43 -1.73 13.50
CA LEU A 17 6.34 -2.79 13.95
C LEU A 17 6.38 -3.98 12.98
N GLU A 18 5.22 -4.42 12.49
CA GLU A 18 5.14 -5.50 11.50
C GLU A 18 5.76 -5.09 10.16
N ALA A 19 5.53 -3.85 9.73
CA ALA A 19 6.20 -3.28 8.57
C ALA A 19 7.72 -3.21 8.76
N ALA A 20 8.20 -2.80 9.94
CA ALA A 20 9.64 -2.79 10.25
C ALA A 20 10.24 -4.20 10.19
N GLN A 21 9.56 -5.19 10.77
CA GLN A 21 9.98 -6.59 10.71
C GLN A 21 10.06 -7.10 9.26
N ALA A 22 9.05 -6.79 8.43
CA ALA A 22 9.05 -7.17 7.02
C ALA A 22 10.24 -6.56 6.26
N ILE A 23 10.59 -5.30 6.54
CA ILE A 23 11.76 -4.63 5.97
C ILE A 23 13.07 -5.27 6.45
N GLU A 24 13.20 -5.62 7.72
CA GLU A 24 14.39 -6.31 8.26
C GLU A 24 14.59 -7.67 7.59
N LEU A 25 13.52 -8.46 7.45
CA LEU A 25 13.55 -9.76 6.77
C LEU A 25 13.95 -9.64 5.29
N ALA A 26 13.52 -8.57 4.63
CA ALA A 26 13.92 -8.23 3.26
C ALA A 26 15.36 -7.66 3.13
N GLY A 27 16.07 -7.50 4.24
CA GLY A 27 17.46 -7.01 4.28
C GLY A 27 17.60 -5.48 4.25
N GLY A 28 16.52 -4.74 4.58
CA GLY A 28 16.55 -3.30 4.80
C GLY A 28 16.86 -2.94 6.26
N THR A 29 16.92 -1.64 6.56
CA THR A 29 17.10 -1.13 7.93
C THR A 29 16.00 -0.13 8.23
N PRO A 30 14.95 -0.50 8.98
CA PRO A 30 13.82 0.37 9.23
C PRO A 30 14.14 1.45 10.27
N THR A 31 13.62 2.65 10.04
CA THR A 31 13.56 3.74 11.02
C THR A 31 12.10 4.10 11.26
N ILE A 32 11.53 3.67 12.38
CA ILE A 32 10.20 4.14 12.79
C ILE A 32 10.37 5.54 13.39
N ALA A 33 9.62 6.51 12.88
CA ALA A 33 9.68 7.89 13.35
C ALA A 33 8.28 8.50 13.42
N HIS A 34 7.94 9.10 14.55
CA HIS A 34 6.69 9.83 14.66
C HIS A 34 6.74 11.07 13.75
N VAL A 35 5.61 11.46 13.16
CA VAL A 35 5.53 12.63 12.26
C VAL A 35 6.05 13.93 12.90
N ASN A 36 5.98 14.04 14.23
CA ASN A 36 6.55 15.16 14.99
C ASN A 36 8.09 15.15 15.08
N GLU A 37 8.73 13.98 15.00
CA GLU A 37 10.19 13.86 14.93
C GLU A 37 10.71 14.25 13.55
N LEU A 38 9.94 13.97 12.50
CA LEU A 38 10.19 14.53 11.16
C LEU A 38 10.06 16.05 11.18
N ARG A 39 9.01 16.56 11.83
CA ARG A 39 8.73 18.00 11.89
C ARG A 39 9.78 18.77 12.69
N SER A 40 10.33 18.17 13.74
CA SER A 40 11.41 18.78 14.53
C SER A 40 12.78 18.67 13.84
N GLY A 41 12.90 17.85 12.79
CA GLY A 41 14.15 17.55 12.12
C GLY A 41 15.05 16.55 12.86
N ALA A 42 14.54 15.91 13.93
CA ALA A 42 15.25 14.83 14.63
C ALA A 42 15.49 13.62 13.72
N VAL A 43 14.54 13.36 12.82
CA VAL A 43 14.66 12.40 11.72
C VAL A 43 14.38 13.13 10.41
N ARG A 44 15.14 12.85 9.35
CA ARG A 44 14.96 13.51 8.05
C ARG A 44 14.62 12.51 6.97
N ILE A 45 13.61 12.83 6.14
CA ILE A 45 13.25 12.01 4.97
C ILE A 45 14.44 11.82 4.04
N ALA A 46 15.27 12.85 3.88
CA ALA A 46 16.43 12.83 2.98
C ALA A 46 17.52 11.79 3.34
N ASP A 47 17.57 11.35 4.61
CA ASP A 47 18.56 10.38 5.10
C ASP A 47 18.18 8.92 4.81
N HIS A 48 17.02 8.70 4.18
CA HIS A 48 16.47 7.38 3.89
C HIS A 48 16.40 7.14 2.38
N ALA A 49 16.56 5.88 1.98
CA ALA A 49 16.56 5.47 0.60
C ALA A 49 15.13 5.30 0.03
N ALA A 50 14.18 4.93 0.90
CA ALA A 50 12.77 4.77 0.57
C ALA A 50 11.86 5.03 1.78
N ILE A 51 10.55 5.13 1.52
CA ILE A 51 9.53 5.46 2.53
C ILE A 51 8.44 4.38 2.52
N LEU A 52 8.11 3.82 3.67
CA LEU A 52 6.96 2.93 3.85
C LEU A 52 5.97 3.57 4.82
N LEU A 53 4.76 3.87 4.36
CA LEU A 53 3.66 4.33 5.20
C LEU A 53 2.84 3.11 5.68
N PRO A 54 2.88 2.78 6.98
CA PRO A 54 2.25 1.58 7.52
C PRO A 54 0.73 1.74 7.69
N GLY A 55 0.06 0.63 7.96
CA GLY A 55 -1.37 0.59 8.25
C GLY A 55 -1.78 1.05 9.65
N GLY A 56 -3.09 1.03 9.90
CA GLY A 56 -3.70 1.36 11.19
C GLY A 56 -4.81 2.40 11.10
N PHE A 57 -4.94 3.22 12.13
CA PHE A 57 -6.00 4.23 12.25
C PHE A 57 -5.36 5.57 12.62
N SER A 58 -4.54 6.15 11.74
CA SER A 58 -3.88 7.43 12.05
C SER A 58 -4.93 8.48 12.45
N TYR A 59 -4.77 9.01 13.66
CA TYR A 59 -5.70 9.91 14.34
C TYR A 59 -7.12 9.36 14.51
N GLY A 60 -7.27 8.04 14.62
CA GLY A 60 -8.55 7.37 14.77
C GLY A 60 -9.47 7.55 13.56
N ASP A 61 -8.91 7.87 12.38
CA ASP A 61 -9.64 8.14 11.14
C ASP A 61 -10.71 9.25 11.26
N ALA A 62 -10.58 10.15 12.24
CA ALA A 62 -11.60 11.13 12.61
C ALA A 62 -11.97 12.15 11.50
N LEU A 63 -11.12 12.33 10.48
CA LEU A 63 -11.37 13.17 9.30
C LEU A 63 -11.45 12.33 8.01
N GLY A 64 -11.91 11.08 8.16
CA GLY A 64 -11.78 10.02 7.16
C GLY A 64 -10.39 9.40 7.19
N ALA A 65 -10.29 8.11 6.88
CA ALA A 65 -9.10 7.32 7.13
C ALA A 65 -7.84 7.85 6.43
N GLY A 66 -6.77 8.09 7.19
CA GLY A 66 -5.53 8.70 6.66
C GLY A 66 -5.61 10.19 6.29
N GLY A 67 -6.77 10.85 6.45
CA GLY A 67 -6.98 12.23 5.98
C GLY A 67 -6.15 13.27 6.73
N ARG A 68 -6.04 13.14 8.05
CA ARG A 68 -5.24 14.07 8.87
C ARG A 68 -3.74 13.91 8.62
N LEU A 69 -3.23 12.68 8.59
CA LEU A 69 -1.82 12.43 8.31
C LEU A 69 -1.47 12.91 6.89
N ALA A 70 -2.33 12.70 5.89
CA ALA A 70 -2.14 13.26 4.56
C ALA A 70 -2.06 14.80 4.55
N LEU A 71 -2.88 15.48 5.36
CA LEU A 71 -2.82 16.94 5.50
C LEU A 71 -1.47 17.38 6.10
N GLU A 72 -1.01 16.70 7.15
CA GLU A 72 0.28 16.97 7.78
C GLU A 72 1.44 16.77 6.79
N LEU A 73 1.44 15.67 6.04
CA LEU A 73 2.44 15.40 5.00
C LEU A 73 2.46 16.49 3.92
N ARG A 74 1.30 16.89 3.41
CA ARG A 74 1.17 17.96 2.41
C ARG A 74 1.52 19.34 2.94
N THR A 75 1.42 19.57 4.24
CA THR A 75 1.63 20.91 4.82
C THR A 75 3.06 21.09 5.29
N TRP A 76 3.68 20.04 5.81
CA TRP A 76 5.00 20.12 6.43
C TRP A 76 6.12 19.53 5.57
N PHE A 77 5.81 18.60 4.66
CA PHE A 77 6.83 17.83 3.94
C PHE A 77 6.58 17.75 2.43
N ALA A 78 5.80 18.68 1.86
CA ALA A 78 5.47 18.63 0.44
C ALA A 78 6.71 18.70 -0.45
N ASP A 79 7.66 19.57 -0.13
CA ASP A 79 8.89 19.75 -0.91
C ASP A 79 9.79 18.51 -0.80
N GLU A 80 9.93 17.93 0.39
CA GLU A 80 10.71 16.71 0.62
C GLU A 80 10.11 15.49 -0.07
N LEU A 81 8.79 15.34 -0.04
CA LEU A 81 8.09 14.25 -0.73
C LEU A 81 8.16 14.42 -2.24
N ALA A 82 8.01 15.64 -2.76
CA ALA A 82 8.20 15.94 -4.17
C ALA A 82 9.64 15.66 -4.63
N ALA A 83 10.64 16.05 -3.82
CA ALA A 83 12.04 15.75 -4.10
C ALA A 83 12.32 14.25 -4.08
N ALA A 84 11.73 13.51 -3.14
CA ALA A 84 11.86 12.05 -3.08
C ALA A 84 11.23 11.37 -4.31
N ALA A 85 10.02 11.80 -4.72
CA ALA A 85 9.37 11.31 -5.93
C ALA A 85 10.17 11.62 -7.20
N GLN A 86 10.70 12.85 -7.33
CA GLN A 86 11.57 13.24 -8.45
C GLN A 86 12.87 12.43 -8.51
N ALA A 87 13.42 12.08 -7.34
CA ALA A 87 14.59 11.22 -7.23
C ALA A 87 14.26 9.73 -7.45
N SER A 88 13.03 9.39 -7.86
CA SER A 88 12.57 8.00 -8.04
C SER A 88 12.77 7.13 -6.80
N ARG A 89 12.71 7.72 -5.60
CA ARG A 89 12.81 6.97 -4.35
C ARG A 89 11.54 6.13 -4.17
N PRO A 90 11.65 4.81 -3.95
CA PRO A 90 10.47 3.97 -3.75
C PRO A 90 9.62 4.45 -2.57
N MET A 91 8.30 4.41 -2.75
CA MET A 91 7.35 4.63 -1.66
C MET A 91 6.28 3.54 -1.65
N LEU A 92 6.00 2.99 -0.47
CA LEU A 92 4.98 1.95 -0.29
C LEU A 92 3.97 2.38 0.77
N GLY A 93 2.69 2.44 0.44
CA GLY A 93 1.61 2.69 1.41
C GLY A 93 0.75 1.46 1.62
N ILE A 94 0.62 1.01 2.85
CA ILE A 94 -0.17 -0.18 3.21
C ILE A 94 -1.40 0.22 4.00
N CYS A 95 -2.59 -0.22 3.58
CA CYS A 95 -3.88 0.07 4.23
C CYS A 95 -4.05 1.58 4.50
N ASN A 96 -3.88 2.03 5.75
CA ASN A 96 -3.90 3.45 6.09
C ASN A 96 -2.83 4.28 5.36
N GLY A 97 -1.65 3.71 5.12
CA GLY A 97 -0.63 4.33 4.29
C GLY A 97 -1.07 4.55 2.84
N PHE A 98 -1.82 3.62 2.25
CA PHE A 98 -2.38 3.80 0.91
C PHE A 98 -3.40 4.96 0.89
N GLN A 99 -4.27 5.01 1.90
CA GLN A 99 -5.21 6.13 2.09
C GLN A 99 -4.48 7.46 2.24
N VAL A 100 -3.38 7.49 2.99
CA VAL A 100 -2.54 8.68 3.14
C VAL A 100 -1.93 9.09 1.81
N LEU A 101 -1.34 8.18 1.03
CA LEU A 101 -0.73 8.50 -0.26
C LEU A 101 -1.75 9.09 -1.25
N VAL A 102 -2.95 8.50 -1.34
CA VAL A 102 -4.04 9.00 -2.20
C VAL A 102 -4.53 10.38 -1.72
N LYS A 103 -4.78 10.54 -0.42
CA LYS A 103 -5.25 11.82 0.14
C LYS A 103 -4.17 12.90 0.14
N ALA A 104 -2.90 12.52 0.15
CA ALA A 104 -1.76 13.42 0.00
C ALA A 104 -1.58 13.89 -1.46
N GLY A 105 -2.22 13.21 -2.42
CA GLY A 105 -2.08 13.48 -3.85
C GLY A 105 -0.84 12.85 -4.47
N LEU A 106 -0.22 11.88 -3.80
CA LEU A 106 0.91 11.10 -4.35
C LEU A 106 0.44 9.94 -5.23
N LEU A 107 -0.79 9.46 -5.04
CA LEU A 107 -1.39 8.39 -5.84
C LEU A 107 -2.76 8.79 -6.43
N PRO A 108 -3.01 8.54 -7.73
CA PRO A 108 -2.02 8.19 -8.77
C PRO A 108 -1.07 9.38 -9.09
N GLY A 109 -1.31 10.53 -8.46
CA GLY A 109 -0.48 11.72 -8.61
C GLY A 109 -0.70 12.49 -9.92
N PRO A 110 0.12 13.53 -10.14
CA PRO A 110 1.03 14.13 -9.16
C PRO A 110 0.29 15.00 -8.10
N MET A 111 1.04 15.40 -7.06
CA MET A 111 0.54 16.33 -6.05
C MET A 111 0.13 17.67 -6.69
N GLY A 112 -1.02 18.21 -6.26
CA GLY A 112 -1.54 19.50 -6.74
C GLY A 112 -2.60 19.38 -7.84
N GLU A 113 -2.75 18.20 -8.46
CA GLU A 113 -3.87 17.94 -9.35
C GLU A 113 -5.16 17.62 -8.57
N PRO A 114 -6.35 17.88 -9.15
CA PRO A 114 -7.61 17.45 -8.59
C PRO A 114 -7.62 15.93 -8.37
N ARG A 115 -7.97 15.49 -7.15
CA ARG A 115 -8.07 14.06 -6.84
C ARG A 115 -9.21 13.41 -7.64
N SER A 116 -8.84 12.47 -8.50
CA SER A 116 -9.76 11.65 -9.29
C SER A 116 -9.99 10.25 -8.71
N VAL A 117 -9.12 9.82 -7.79
CA VAL A 117 -9.21 8.54 -7.07
C VAL A 117 -9.29 8.82 -5.57
N THR A 118 -10.08 8.02 -4.85
CA THR A 118 -10.10 8.01 -3.38
C THR A 118 -10.32 6.60 -2.85
N LEU A 119 -9.97 6.41 -1.58
CA LEU A 119 -10.43 5.29 -0.77
C LEU A 119 -11.57 5.78 0.12
N THR A 120 -12.64 5.00 0.22
CA THR A 120 -13.85 5.34 0.96
C THR A 120 -14.46 4.10 1.60
N GLU A 121 -15.57 4.28 2.33
CA GLU A 121 -16.33 3.23 2.99
C GLU A 121 -16.54 2.02 2.08
N ASN A 122 -16.30 0.83 2.63
CA ASN A 122 -16.59 -0.44 1.99
C ASN A 122 -18.06 -0.46 1.52
N ALA A 123 -18.34 -1.07 0.37
CA ALA A 123 -19.71 -1.16 -0.17
C ALA A 123 -20.73 -1.76 0.81
N GLU A 124 -20.28 -2.70 1.65
CA GLU A 124 -21.08 -3.36 2.68
C GLU A 124 -21.32 -2.50 3.94
N GLY A 125 -20.71 -1.31 4.04
CA GLY A 125 -20.87 -0.40 5.19
C GLY A 125 -20.33 -0.95 6.51
N ARG A 126 -19.41 -1.91 6.49
CA ARG A 126 -18.81 -2.53 7.68
C ARG A 126 -17.30 -2.70 7.54
N PHE A 127 -16.64 -2.81 8.70
CA PHE A 127 -15.25 -3.21 8.78
C PHE A 127 -15.08 -4.65 8.31
N GLU A 128 -14.08 -4.90 7.47
CA GLU A 128 -13.76 -6.22 6.94
C GLU A 128 -12.42 -6.70 7.46
N CYS A 129 -12.42 -7.87 8.10
CA CYS A 129 -11.25 -8.56 8.63
C CYS A 129 -11.26 -10.01 8.15
N ARG A 130 -10.46 -10.32 7.13
CA ARG A 130 -10.44 -11.65 6.48
C ARG A 130 -9.16 -11.85 5.69
N TRP A 131 -8.97 -13.08 5.21
CA TRP A 131 -7.91 -13.40 4.27
C TRP A 131 -8.39 -13.20 2.83
N VAL A 132 -7.51 -12.64 2.00
CA VAL A 132 -7.73 -12.45 0.56
C VAL A 132 -6.53 -12.97 -0.22
N THR A 133 -6.74 -13.19 -1.51
CA THR A 133 -5.68 -13.49 -2.46
C THR A 133 -5.64 -12.35 -3.48
N LEU A 134 -4.45 -11.84 -3.75
CA LEU A 134 -4.19 -10.76 -4.68
C LEU A 134 -3.42 -11.28 -5.88
N GLN A 135 -3.76 -10.80 -7.06
CA GLN A 135 -2.87 -10.83 -8.21
C GLN A 135 -1.95 -9.61 -8.15
N VAL A 136 -0.65 -9.80 -8.33
CA VAL A 136 0.26 -8.69 -8.69
C VAL A 136 0.19 -8.51 -10.20
N GLU A 137 -0.29 -7.37 -10.68
CA GLU A 137 -0.56 -7.16 -12.10
C GLU A 137 0.76 -7.09 -12.90
N PRO A 138 1.01 -8.01 -13.86
CA PRO A 138 2.22 -7.98 -14.70
C PRO A 138 2.34 -6.72 -15.57
N SER A 139 1.21 -6.11 -15.90
CA SER A 139 1.11 -4.90 -16.72
C SER A 139 1.32 -3.61 -15.92
N CYS A 140 1.48 -3.69 -14.59
CA CYS A 140 1.75 -2.53 -13.76
C CYS A 140 3.06 -1.87 -14.19
N ARG A 141 3.07 -0.55 -14.37
CA ARG A 141 4.26 0.20 -14.77
C ARG A 141 5.31 0.34 -13.66
N SER A 142 5.00 -0.09 -12.44
CA SER A 142 5.94 0.02 -11.33
C SER A 142 7.19 -0.84 -11.59
N GLY A 143 8.34 -0.16 -11.67
CA GLY A 143 9.60 -0.80 -12.02
C GLY A 143 10.03 -1.87 -11.01
N TRP A 144 9.71 -1.66 -9.73
CA TRP A 144 10.08 -2.59 -8.67
C TRP A 144 9.05 -3.70 -8.44
N LEU A 145 7.76 -3.44 -8.68
CA LEU A 145 6.75 -4.51 -8.66
C LEU A 145 6.94 -5.53 -9.79
N GLY A 146 7.57 -5.14 -10.90
CA GLY A 146 7.86 -6.05 -12.02
C GLY A 146 8.63 -7.32 -11.61
N ALA A 147 9.44 -7.26 -10.55
CA ALA A 147 10.15 -8.42 -10.01
C ALA A 147 9.22 -9.51 -9.43
N VAL A 148 8.01 -9.13 -9.01
CA VAL A 148 6.97 -10.01 -8.46
C VAL A 148 5.69 -9.99 -9.30
N GLY A 149 5.73 -9.40 -10.49
CA GLY A 149 4.60 -9.33 -11.42
C GLY A 149 4.15 -10.73 -11.86
N GLY A 150 2.84 -10.95 -11.90
CA GLY A 150 2.25 -12.25 -12.24
C GLY A 150 2.16 -13.22 -11.06
N THR A 151 2.82 -12.94 -9.94
CA THR A 151 2.67 -13.75 -8.73
C THR A 151 1.39 -13.42 -7.98
N THR A 152 1.01 -14.28 -7.04
CA THR A 152 -0.12 -14.04 -6.14
C THR A 152 0.37 -13.78 -4.72
N ILE A 153 -0.25 -12.82 -4.03
CA ILE A 153 -0.02 -12.55 -2.61
C ILE A 153 -1.26 -12.90 -1.82
N ARG A 154 -1.15 -13.86 -0.90
CA ARG A 154 -2.20 -14.14 0.08
C ARG A 154 -1.89 -13.38 1.36
N CYS A 155 -2.82 -12.59 1.87
CA CYS A 155 -2.61 -11.79 3.08
C CYS A 155 -3.94 -11.38 3.73
N PRO A 156 -3.95 -10.96 5.00
CA PRO A 156 -5.16 -10.45 5.62
C PRO A 156 -5.49 -9.03 5.14
N ILE A 157 -6.76 -8.67 5.29
CA ILE A 157 -7.25 -7.29 5.24
C ILE A 157 -7.81 -6.91 6.61
N ALA A 158 -7.80 -5.62 6.91
CA ALA A 158 -8.39 -5.06 8.13
C ALA A 158 -8.79 -3.58 7.90
N HIS A 159 -9.91 -3.33 7.22
CA HIS A 159 -10.33 -1.96 6.89
C HIS A 159 -11.84 -1.74 6.85
N GLY A 160 -12.28 -0.52 7.20
CA GLY A 160 -13.65 -0.01 6.97
C GLY A 160 -13.77 0.92 5.77
N GLU A 161 -12.67 1.59 5.39
CA GLU A 161 -12.59 2.53 4.27
C GLU A 161 -11.60 2.06 3.19
N GLY A 162 -11.78 0.85 2.66
CA GLY A 162 -10.84 0.25 1.69
C GLY A 162 -11.29 0.30 0.23
N ARG A 163 -12.46 0.87 -0.08
CA ARG A 163 -13.02 0.84 -1.42
C ARG A 163 -12.32 1.86 -2.32
N VAL A 164 -11.62 1.41 -3.35
CA VAL A 164 -11.12 2.27 -4.43
C VAL A 164 -12.31 2.77 -5.24
N ALA A 165 -12.52 4.08 -5.20
CA ALA A 165 -13.54 4.80 -5.95
C ALA A 165 -12.89 5.83 -6.87
N VAL A 166 -13.46 5.99 -8.06
CA VAL A 166 -12.98 6.91 -9.10
C VAL A 166 -14.03 7.96 -9.43
N SER A 167 -13.62 9.13 -9.91
CA SER A 167 -14.52 10.21 -10.29
C SER A 167 -15.34 9.95 -11.56
N GLY A 168 -14.96 8.96 -12.36
CA GLY A 168 -15.68 8.55 -13.57
C GLY A 168 -14.87 7.60 -14.48
N ASP A 169 -15.48 7.19 -15.59
CA ASP A 169 -14.95 6.16 -16.49
C ASP A 169 -13.57 6.50 -17.09
N SER A 170 -13.30 7.78 -17.38
CA SER A 170 -11.99 8.22 -17.86
C SER A 170 -10.88 7.97 -16.84
N THR A 171 -11.19 8.10 -15.55
CA THR A 171 -10.24 7.80 -14.47
C THR A 171 -10.06 6.30 -14.31
N ALA A 172 -11.14 5.51 -14.40
CA ALA A 172 -11.03 4.05 -14.42
C ALA A 172 -10.13 3.59 -15.58
N ALA A 173 -10.35 4.10 -16.79
CA ALA A 173 -9.54 3.78 -17.97
C ALA A 173 -8.06 4.18 -17.80
N ARG A 174 -7.78 5.35 -17.20
CA ARG A 174 -6.40 5.74 -16.87
C ARG A 174 -5.75 4.76 -15.88
N LEU A 175 -6.49 4.29 -14.87
CA LEU A 175 -5.94 3.31 -13.93
C LEU A 175 -5.59 2.00 -14.65
N GLU A 176 -6.47 1.54 -15.54
CA GLU A 176 -6.29 0.34 -16.36
C GLU A 176 -5.11 0.45 -17.35
N ASP A 177 -4.69 1.66 -17.70
CA ASP A 177 -3.50 1.94 -18.53
C ASP A 177 -2.18 1.81 -17.74
N GLY A 178 -2.05 0.68 -17.03
CA GLY A 178 -0.83 0.26 -16.35
C GLY A 178 -0.61 0.83 -14.94
N LEU A 179 -1.61 1.47 -14.32
CA LEU A 179 -1.50 1.94 -12.93
C LEU A 179 -2.06 0.95 -11.91
N VAL A 180 -2.89 -0.01 -12.31
CA VAL A 180 -3.34 -1.07 -11.39
C VAL A 180 -2.14 -1.93 -10.98
N ALA A 181 -1.90 -2.02 -9.67
CA ALA A 181 -0.81 -2.81 -9.10
C ALA A 181 -1.28 -4.16 -8.56
N PHE A 182 -2.48 -4.19 -7.97
CA PHE A 182 -3.04 -5.39 -7.36
C PHE A 182 -4.54 -5.53 -7.62
N ARG A 183 -5.01 -6.76 -7.82
CA ARG A 183 -6.44 -7.09 -7.88
C ARG A 183 -6.84 -8.19 -6.91
N TYR A 184 -8.06 -8.11 -6.39
CA TYR A 184 -8.68 -9.20 -5.65
C TYR A 184 -9.02 -10.38 -6.58
N LEU A 185 -8.72 -11.59 -6.14
CA LEU A 185 -9.08 -12.84 -6.82
C LEU A 185 -10.29 -13.52 -6.15
N ALA A 186 -11.01 -14.34 -6.92
CA ALA A 186 -12.23 -15.03 -6.51
C ALA A 186 -12.02 -16.00 -5.35
N ASP A 187 -10.89 -16.73 -5.33
CA ASP A 187 -10.59 -17.71 -4.28
C ASP A 187 -9.74 -17.07 -3.16
N GLY A 188 -10.40 -16.29 -2.31
CA GLY A 188 -9.80 -15.73 -1.09
C GLY A 188 -9.42 -16.79 -0.04
N ALA A 189 -9.77 -18.08 -0.26
CA ALA A 189 -9.56 -19.15 0.71
C ALA A 189 -8.44 -20.12 0.33
N ARG A 190 -8.15 -20.34 -0.95
CA ARG A 190 -7.09 -21.26 -1.40
C ARG A 190 -6.32 -20.71 -2.61
N PRO A 191 -4.98 -20.82 -2.63
CA PRO A 191 -4.22 -20.73 -3.87
C PRO A 191 -4.55 -21.99 -4.67
N THR A 192 -5.53 -21.93 -5.55
CA THR A 192 -5.89 -23.09 -6.37
C THR A 192 -5.88 -22.75 -7.84
N SER A 193 -4.96 -23.44 -8.52
CA SER A 193 -4.71 -23.52 -9.96
C SER A 193 -3.77 -22.47 -10.56
N ASP A 194 -3.08 -22.90 -11.62
CA ASP A 194 -2.19 -22.08 -12.44
C ASP A 194 -2.91 -20.91 -13.15
N ASP A 195 -4.25 -20.88 -13.09
CA ASP A 195 -5.12 -19.84 -13.67
C ASP A 195 -5.83 -19.03 -12.56
N PRO A 196 -5.34 -17.84 -12.20
CA PRO A 196 -6.00 -16.96 -11.24
C PRO A 196 -7.34 -16.45 -11.80
N VAL A 197 -8.42 -16.65 -11.04
CA VAL A 197 -9.77 -16.18 -11.41
C VAL A 197 -10.04 -14.83 -10.75
N ALA A 198 -10.34 -13.80 -11.54
CA ALA A 198 -10.72 -12.48 -11.03
C ALA A 198 -11.94 -12.54 -10.11
N ALA A 199 -12.00 -11.69 -9.09
CA ALA A 199 -13.14 -11.64 -8.17
C ALA A 199 -14.47 -11.27 -8.85
N GLY A 200 -14.43 -10.57 -9.98
CA GLY A 200 -15.60 -10.22 -10.77
C GLY A 200 -16.54 -9.27 -10.05
N GLY A 201 -16.03 -8.42 -9.16
CA GLY A 201 -16.82 -7.53 -8.31
C GLY A 201 -17.65 -8.24 -7.23
N ALA A 202 -17.51 -9.55 -7.06
CA ALA A 202 -18.36 -10.32 -6.18
C ALA A 202 -17.87 -10.28 -4.72
N TYR A 203 -18.75 -9.90 -3.80
CA TYR A 203 -18.55 -10.13 -2.37
C TYR A 203 -18.72 -11.64 -2.05
N PRO A 204 -17.86 -12.28 -1.23
CA PRO A 204 -16.81 -11.71 -0.38
C PRO A 204 -15.42 -11.56 -1.00
N ALA A 205 -15.22 -11.98 -2.25
CA ALA A 205 -13.91 -12.03 -2.90
C ALA A 205 -13.33 -10.63 -3.17
N ASN A 206 -14.14 -9.70 -3.69
CA ASN A 206 -13.92 -8.27 -3.61
C ASN A 206 -14.57 -7.78 -2.30
N PRO A 207 -13.78 -7.55 -1.24
CA PRO A 207 -14.31 -7.38 0.12
C PRO A 207 -14.90 -5.99 0.37
N ASN A 208 -14.51 -5.00 -0.43
CA ASN A 208 -14.88 -3.59 -0.24
C ASN A 208 -15.67 -3.00 -1.41
N GLY A 209 -15.86 -3.74 -2.50
CA GLY A 209 -16.54 -3.26 -3.70
C GLY A 209 -15.71 -2.26 -4.50
N SER A 210 -14.39 -2.39 -4.48
CA SER A 210 -13.49 -1.56 -5.29
C SER A 210 -13.78 -1.74 -6.77
N VAL A 211 -13.71 -0.65 -7.54
CA VAL A 211 -13.86 -0.68 -9.00
C VAL A 211 -12.85 -1.66 -9.61
N ASN A 212 -13.30 -2.48 -10.55
CA ASN A 212 -12.49 -3.49 -11.27
C ASN A 212 -11.63 -4.39 -10.36
N ASP A 213 -12.12 -4.69 -9.15
CA ASP A 213 -11.41 -5.49 -8.14
C ASP A 213 -10.05 -4.91 -7.72
N ILE A 214 -9.80 -3.62 -7.93
CA ILE A 214 -8.52 -2.98 -7.61
C ILE A 214 -8.28 -3.01 -6.10
N ALA A 215 -7.20 -3.65 -5.68
CA ALA A 215 -6.71 -3.69 -4.31
C ALA A 215 -5.57 -2.69 -4.05
N GLY A 216 -4.92 -2.21 -5.11
CA GLY A 216 -3.84 -1.24 -5.04
C GLY A 216 -3.42 -0.70 -6.42
N ILE A 217 -2.77 0.46 -6.41
CA ILE A 217 -2.34 1.20 -7.60
C ILE A 217 -0.90 1.72 -7.44
N CYS A 218 -0.30 2.15 -8.54
CA CYS A 218 0.95 2.91 -8.55
C CYS A 218 0.77 4.32 -9.14
N ASP A 219 1.80 5.15 -9.05
CA ASP A 219 1.86 6.46 -9.70
C ASP A 219 2.36 6.37 -11.15
N ASP A 220 2.27 7.48 -11.89
CA ASP A 220 2.70 7.53 -13.30
C ASP A 220 4.20 7.24 -13.49
N THR A 221 5.03 7.49 -12.47
CA THR A 221 6.48 7.17 -12.50
C THR A 221 6.78 5.71 -12.17
N GLY A 222 5.85 5.00 -11.52
CA GLY A 222 6.01 3.62 -11.11
C GLY A 222 6.82 3.40 -9.82
N ASN A 223 7.14 4.45 -9.08
CA ASN A 223 7.96 4.36 -7.86
C ASN A 223 7.12 4.33 -6.58
N ILE A 224 5.92 4.90 -6.62
CA ILE A 224 4.99 4.99 -5.49
C ILE A 224 3.91 3.92 -5.71
N VAL A 225 3.71 3.06 -4.72
CA VAL A 225 2.70 2.00 -4.76
C VAL A 225 1.88 2.05 -3.48
N GLY A 226 0.57 1.85 -3.60
CA GLY A 226 -0.32 1.69 -2.47
C GLY A 226 -1.19 0.44 -2.61
N LEU A 227 -1.44 -0.26 -1.51
CA LEU A 227 -2.35 -1.39 -1.45
C LEU A 227 -3.13 -1.44 -0.13
N MET A 228 -4.37 -1.94 -0.17
CA MET A 228 -5.22 -2.06 1.02
C MET A 228 -4.92 -3.27 1.92
N PRO A 229 -4.59 -4.46 1.37
CA PRO A 229 -4.26 -5.64 2.20
C PRO A 229 -2.93 -5.49 2.92
N HIS A 230 -2.70 -6.34 3.93
CA HIS A 230 -1.54 -6.29 4.82
C HIS A 230 -0.53 -7.42 4.51
N PRO A 231 0.32 -7.29 3.48
CA PRO A 231 1.35 -8.28 3.18
C PRO A 231 2.38 -8.43 4.33
N GLU A 232 2.59 -7.39 5.14
CA GLU A 232 3.44 -7.40 6.34
C GLU A 232 2.94 -8.39 7.41
N ASP A 233 1.63 -8.64 7.43
CA ASP A 233 1.01 -9.61 8.34
C ASP A 233 1.09 -11.06 7.79
N HIS A 234 1.85 -11.30 6.72
CA HIS A 234 2.10 -12.64 6.15
C HIS A 234 3.50 -12.79 5.52
N VAL A 235 4.53 -12.37 6.25
CA VAL A 235 5.96 -12.51 5.91
C VAL A 235 6.64 -13.70 6.60
N LEU A 236 5.96 -14.35 7.56
CA LEU A 236 6.45 -15.51 8.31
C LEU A 236 5.51 -16.71 8.17
N ASP A 237 6.07 -17.92 8.27
CA ASP A 237 5.33 -19.18 8.07
C ASP A 237 4.16 -19.37 9.05
N TRP A 238 4.33 -18.92 10.30
CA TRP A 238 3.34 -19.11 11.36
C TRP A 238 2.22 -18.07 11.37
N GLN A 239 2.26 -17.04 10.52
CA GLN A 239 1.21 -16.02 10.45
C GLN A 239 -0.05 -16.50 9.71
N ARG A 240 0.03 -17.65 9.02
CA ARG A 240 -1.11 -18.26 8.33
C ARG A 240 -2.00 -19.06 9.29
N PRO A 241 -3.33 -18.83 9.32
CA PRO A 241 -4.25 -19.61 10.17
C PRO A 241 -4.38 -21.10 9.81
N SER A 242 -3.97 -21.52 8.61
CA SER A 242 -4.34 -22.81 8.00
C SER A 242 -3.19 -23.71 7.51
N GLY A 243 -1.95 -23.56 7.99
CA GLY A 243 -0.88 -24.54 7.73
C GLY A 243 0.37 -23.99 7.01
N PRO A 244 1.27 -24.86 6.53
CA PRO A 244 2.72 -24.69 6.65
C PRO A 244 3.41 -23.74 5.66
N GLU A 245 2.70 -23.21 4.66
CA GLU A 245 3.27 -22.26 3.71
C GLU A 245 2.80 -20.86 4.06
N GLY A 246 3.69 -20.07 4.66
CA GLY A 246 3.52 -18.63 4.85
C GLY A 246 4.55 -17.82 4.07
N GLY A 247 4.77 -16.57 4.47
CA GLY A 247 5.75 -15.71 3.81
C GLY A 247 5.33 -15.16 2.44
N SER A 248 4.08 -15.31 2.02
CA SER A 248 3.61 -14.85 0.70
C SER A 248 3.78 -13.34 0.48
N GLY A 249 3.84 -12.54 1.55
CA GLY A 249 4.09 -11.10 1.47
C GLY A 249 5.57 -10.74 1.35
N LEU A 250 6.50 -11.61 1.78
CA LEU A 250 7.93 -11.28 1.88
C LEU A 250 8.56 -10.86 0.53
N PRO A 251 8.28 -11.53 -0.61
CA PRO A 251 8.84 -11.12 -1.91
C PRO A 251 8.54 -9.68 -2.30
N LEU A 252 7.39 -9.13 -1.87
CA LEU A 252 7.04 -7.73 -2.11
C LEU A 252 8.04 -6.78 -1.42
N PHE A 253 8.39 -7.08 -0.16
CA PHE A 253 9.34 -6.27 0.60
C PHE A 253 10.77 -6.45 0.09
N GLU A 254 11.14 -7.64 -0.35
CA GLU A 254 12.43 -7.89 -1.02
C GLU A 254 12.57 -7.05 -2.28
N ALA A 255 11.53 -7.00 -3.12
CA ALA A 255 11.51 -6.15 -4.31
C ALA A 255 11.58 -4.65 -3.96
N PHE A 256 10.83 -4.21 -2.96
CA PHE A 256 10.84 -2.83 -2.48
C PHE A 256 12.21 -2.40 -1.93
N VAL A 257 12.84 -3.23 -1.08
CA VAL A 257 14.18 -2.97 -0.53
C VAL A 257 15.25 -3.02 -1.63
N ALA A 258 15.13 -3.94 -2.60
CA ALA A 258 16.06 -4.01 -3.72
C ALA A 258 16.02 -2.74 -4.59
N ALA A 259 14.85 -2.15 -4.77
CA ALA A 259 14.67 -0.91 -5.52
C ALA A 259 15.23 0.34 -4.82
N ALA A 260 15.45 0.26 -3.51
CA ALA A 260 16.04 1.33 -2.71
C ALA A 260 17.59 1.25 -2.62
N ARG A 261 18.22 0.28 -3.30
CA ARG A 261 19.69 0.13 -3.37
C ARG A 261 20.31 0.96 -4.48
#